data_AF-D1B5T4-F1
#
_entry.id   AF-D1B5T4-F1
#
_cell.length_a   1.000
_cell.length_b   1.000
_cell.length_c   1.000
_cell.angle_alpha   90.00
_cell.angle_beta   90.00
_cell.angle_gamma   90.00
#
_symmetry.space_group_name_H-M   'P 1'
#
loop_
_entity.id
_entity.type
_entity.pdbx_description
1 polymer ?
#
loop_
_entity_poly.entity_id
_entity_poly.type
_entity_poly.pdbx_seq_one_letter_code
_entity_poly.pdbx_strand_id
1 'polypeptide(L)'
;MVVRSVDRVSSGSGVARSPEVEEKLKRLERACKQFEGILLSQLWKDMMASSRRIGGEERKRPFGPLEDTAVEMASEALSESGGVGLWRVLYEQMRGAVEGADGTG
;
A
#
# COMPACT_ATOMS: atom_id res chain seq x y z
N MET A 1 26.01 -35.69 31.94
CA MET A 1 26.36 -34.45 31.22
C MET A 1 25.10 -33.61 31.13
N VAL A 2 24.99 -32.57 31.96
CA VAL A 2 23.84 -31.68 32.00
C VAL A 2 24.05 -30.61 30.93
N VAL A 3 23.14 -30.47 29.97
CA VAL A 3 23.11 -29.32 29.07
C VAL A 3 21.74 -28.67 29.21
N ARG A 4 21.78 -27.39 29.59
CA ARG A 4 20.69 -26.55 30.10
C ARG A 4 19.65 -26.26 29.02
N SER A 5 18.39 -26.23 29.45
CA SER A 5 17.30 -25.58 28.72
C SER A 5 17.68 -24.10 28.50
N VAL A 6 17.64 -23.64 27.25
CA VAL A 6 17.68 -22.20 26.94
C VAL A 6 16.25 -21.70 27.04
N ASP A 7 15.93 -21.07 28.17
CA ASP A 7 14.76 -20.22 28.29
C ASP A 7 14.96 -19.01 27.35
N ARG A 8 14.23 -19.00 26.24
CA ARG A 8 14.25 -17.86 25.33
C ARG A 8 13.35 -16.78 25.90
N VAL A 9 14.00 -15.76 26.44
CA VAL A 9 13.48 -14.46 26.88
C VAL A 9 12.26 -14.03 26.05
N SER A 10 11.11 -13.97 26.72
CA SER A 10 9.95 -13.23 26.26
C SER A 10 10.21 -11.75 26.54
N SER A 11 10.85 -11.07 25.58
CA SER A 11 10.98 -9.61 25.58
C SER A 11 10.05 -9.04 24.53
N GLY A 12 8.77 -9.01 24.88
CA GLY A 12 7.76 -8.22 24.20
C GLY A 12 6.95 -7.52 25.29
N SER A 13 7.49 -6.44 25.85
CA SER A 13 6.69 -5.49 26.63
C SER A 13 5.64 -4.94 25.67
N GLY A 14 4.44 -5.52 25.70
CA GLY A 14 3.27 -5.00 25.01
C GLY A 14 2.82 -3.73 25.68
N VAL A 15 3.59 -2.64 25.51
CA VAL A 15 3.10 -1.30 25.80
C VAL A 15 2.00 -1.04 24.79
N ALA A 16 0.76 -0.97 25.27
CA ALA A 16 -0.37 -0.58 24.44
C ALA A 16 -0.06 0.79 23.82
N ARG A 17 -0.09 0.87 22.49
CA ARG A 17 0.12 2.13 21.76
C ARG A 17 -0.93 3.16 22.18
N SER A 18 -0.55 4.43 22.18
CA SER A 18 -1.51 5.51 22.40
C SER A 18 -2.62 5.44 21.35
N PRO A 19 -3.87 5.83 21.68
CA PRO A 19 -4.95 5.92 20.70
C PRO A 19 -4.58 6.83 19.50
N GLU A 20 -3.77 7.86 19.75
CA GLU A 20 -3.29 8.79 18.73
C GLU A 20 -2.33 8.11 17.73
N VAL A 21 -1.38 7.30 18.20
CA VAL A 21 -0.48 6.52 17.32
C VAL A 21 -1.27 5.52 16.50
N GLU A 22 -2.23 4.82 17.10
CA GLU A 22 -3.05 3.86 16.39
C GLU A 22 -3.86 4.55 15.26
N GLU A 23 -4.38 5.75 15.49
CA GLU A 23 -5.05 6.53 14.46
C GLU A 23 -4.10 6.98 13.34
N LYS A 24 -2.91 7.50 13.70
CA LYS A 24 -1.88 7.90 12.73
C LYS A 24 -1.45 6.72 11.85
N LEU A 25 -1.27 5.53 12.44
CA LEU A 25 -0.92 4.31 11.71
C LEU A 25 -2.04 3.87 10.75
N LYS A 26 -3.31 3.93 11.15
CA LYS A 26 -4.43 3.65 10.24
C LYS A 26 -4.50 4.63 9.08
N ARG A 27 -4.25 5.92 9.33
CA ARG A 27 -4.19 6.94 8.27
C ARG A 27 -3.01 6.68 7.33
N LEU A 28 -1.85 6.31 7.87
CA LEU A 28 -0.66 5.93 7.09
C LEU A 28 -0.96 4.72 6.18
N GLU A 29 -1.58 3.67 6.72
CA GLU A 29 -1.98 2.49 5.95
C GLU A 29 -2.92 2.87 4.79
N ARG A 30 -3.95 3.66 5.08
CA ARG A 30 -4.90 4.15 4.06
C ARG A 30 -4.18 4.95 2.97
N ALA A 31 -3.29 5.86 3.34
CA ALA A 31 -2.53 6.66 2.39
C ALA A 31 -1.61 5.78 1.51
N CYS A 32 -0.98 4.75 2.09
CA CYS A 32 -0.15 3.81 1.33
C CYS A 32 -0.96 3.00 0.32
N LYS A 33 -2.17 2.56 0.68
CA LYS A 33 -3.08 1.86 -0.23
C LYS A 33 -3.56 2.79 -1.35
N GLN A 34 -3.98 4.01 -1.02
CA GLN A 34 -4.36 5.02 -2.02
C GLN A 34 -3.22 5.30 -3.02
N PHE A 35 -1.99 5.42 -2.52
CA PHE A 35 -0.82 5.58 -3.36
C PHE A 35 -0.63 4.41 -4.34
N GLU A 36 -0.72 3.16 -3.86
CA GLU A 36 -0.60 2.00 -4.75
C GLU A 36 -1.74 1.94 -5.78
N GLY A 37 -2.97 2.26 -5.39
CA GLY A 37 -4.10 2.34 -6.33
C GLY A 37 -3.86 3.35 -7.45
N ILE A 38 -3.37 4.55 -7.13
CA ILE A 38 -3.00 5.58 -8.11
C ILE A 38 -1.88 5.08 -9.02
N LEU A 39 -0.83 4.50 -8.45
CA LEU A 39 0.32 3.99 -9.22
C LEU A 39 -0.10 2.88 -10.20
N LEU A 40 -0.90 1.92 -9.73
CA LEU A 40 -1.42 0.83 -10.55
C LEU A 40 -2.29 1.36 -11.69
N SER A 41 -3.15 2.34 -11.40
CA SER A 41 -3.98 2.99 -12.42
C SER A 41 -3.15 3.61 -13.53
N GLN A 42 -2.09 4.36 -13.18
CA GLN A 42 -1.20 4.97 -14.18
C GLN A 42 -0.48 3.90 -15.01
N LEU A 43 0.10 2.89 -14.37
CA LEU A 43 0.79 1.81 -15.07
C LEU A 43 -0.13 1.06 -16.04
N TRP A 44 -1.36 0.77 -15.61
CA TRP A 44 -2.33 0.06 -16.45
C TRP A 44 -2.77 0.93 -17.63
N LYS A 45 -3.07 2.22 -17.41
CA LYS A 45 -3.40 3.16 -18.48
C LYS A 45 -2.28 3.26 -19.52
N ASP A 46 -1.03 3.31 -19.09
CA ASP A 46 0.15 3.32 -19.98
C ASP A 46 0.32 2.02 -20.75
N MET A 47 0.09 0.87 -20.10
CA MET A 47 0.09 -0.43 -20.76
C MET A 47 -0.99 -0.51 -21.85
N MET A 48 -2.22 -0.10 -21.55
CA MET A 48 -3.30 -0.08 -22.54
C MET A 48 -3.00 0.88 -23.70
N ALA A 49 -2.42 2.05 -23.41
CA ALA A 49 -1.99 2.98 -24.45
C ALA A 49 -0.93 2.37 -25.37
N SER A 50 0.04 1.65 -24.79
CA SER A 50 1.08 0.94 -25.55
C SER A 50 0.50 -0.19 -26.41
N SER A 51 -0.42 -0.99 -25.87
CA SER A 51 -1.10 -2.05 -26.61
C SER A 51 -1.88 -1.50 -27.81
N ARG A 52 -2.58 -0.37 -27.66
CA ARG A 52 -3.30 0.28 -28.77
C ARG A 52 -2.37 0.74 -29.89
N ARG A 53 -1.21 1.31 -29.55
CA ARG A 53 -0.19 1.72 -30.52
C ARG A 53 0.35 0.53 -31.32
N ILE A 54 0.67 -0.58 -30.64
CA ILE A 54 1.18 -1.80 -31.28
C ILE A 54 0.11 -2.41 -32.20
N GLY A 55 -1.15 -2.41 -31.78
CA GLY A 55 -2.26 -2.97 -32.55
C GLY A 55 -2.72 -2.13 -33.75
N GLY A 56 -2.12 -0.96 -34.00
CA GLY A 56 -2.56 -0.04 -35.05
C GLY A 56 -3.96 0.57 -34.78
N GLU A 57 -4.46 0.44 -33.56
CA GLU A 57 -5.76 0.99 -33.12
C GLU A 57 -5.57 2.33 -32.41
N GLU A 58 -4.84 3.24 -33.04
CA GLU A 58 -4.83 4.66 -32.63
C GLU A 58 -6.14 5.37 -33.05
N ARG A 59 -7.25 4.63 -32.98
CA ARG A 59 -8.59 5.08 -33.32
C ARG A 59 -9.14 5.93 -32.18
N LYS A 60 -10.10 6.81 -32.52
CA LYS A 60 -10.83 7.62 -31.55
C LYS A 60 -11.40 6.74 -30.44
N ARG A 61 -11.16 7.11 -29.18
CA ARG A 61 -11.78 6.53 -27.98
C ARG A 61 -12.97 7.38 -27.57
N PRO A 62 -14.18 7.19 -28.14
CA PRO A 62 -15.35 7.99 -27.79
C PRO A 62 -15.72 7.88 -26.30
N PHE A 63 -15.37 6.75 -25.67
CA PHE A 63 -15.58 6.49 -24.24
C PHE A 63 -14.28 6.51 -23.43
N GLY A 64 -13.20 7.08 -23.96
CA GLY A 64 -11.88 7.09 -23.32
C GLY A 64 -11.89 7.54 -21.86
N PRO A 65 -12.56 8.65 -21.50
CA PRO A 65 -12.68 9.07 -20.10
C PRO A 65 -13.37 8.04 -19.20
N LEU A 66 -14.44 7.38 -19.69
CA LEU A 66 -15.16 6.36 -18.92
C LEU A 66 -14.30 5.11 -18.71
N GLU A 67 -13.59 4.68 -19.75
CA GLU A 67 -12.62 3.59 -19.68
C GLU A 67 -11.51 3.89 -18.66
N ASP A 68 -10.97 5.11 -18.68
CA ASP A 68 -9.91 5.54 -17.76
C ASP A 68 -10.43 5.58 -16.30
N THR A 69 -11.64 6.08 -16.08
CA THR A 69 -12.32 6.03 -14.77
C THR A 69 -12.55 4.59 -14.30
N ALA A 70 -12.95 3.69 -15.19
CA ALA A 70 -13.14 2.28 -14.83
C ALA A 70 -11.82 1.63 -14.37
N VAL A 71 -10.70 1.96 -15.01
CA VAL A 71 -9.37 1.50 -14.61
C VAL A 71 -8.93 2.09 -13.27
N GLU A 72 -9.24 3.36 -13.01
CA GLU A 72 -8.99 4.00 -11.72
C GLU A 72 -9.74 3.29 -10.59
N MET A 73 -11.05 3.08 -10.75
CA MET A 73 -11.88 2.37 -9.77
C MET A 73 -11.39 0.93 -9.55
N ALA A 74 -11.05 0.22 -10.62
CA ALA A 74 -10.52 -1.14 -10.52
C ALA A 74 -9.18 -1.18 -9.77
N SER A 75 -8.30 -0.20 -10.00
CA SER A 75 -6.99 -0.14 -9.36
C SER A 75 -7.09 0.21 -7.87
N GLU A 76 -8.00 1.11 -7.51
CA GLU A 76 -8.31 1.42 -6.11
C GLU A 76 -8.85 0.21 -5.37
N ALA A 77 -9.88 -0.45 -5.92
CA ALA A 77 -10.46 -1.66 -5.35
C ALA A 77 -9.43 -2.80 -5.22
N LEU A 78 -8.54 -2.93 -6.20
CA LEU A 78 -7.45 -3.90 -6.15
C LEU A 78 -6.48 -3.60 -5.01
N SER A 79 -6.07 -2.34 -4.84
CA SER A 79 -5.17 -1.96 -3.74
C SER A 79 -5.82 -2.16 -2.35
N GLU A 80 -7.10 -1.80 -2.20
CA GLU A 80 -7.83 -1.99 -0.95
C GLU A 80 -7.98 -3.46 -0.56
N SER A 81 -8.18 -4.35 -1.54
CA SER A 81 -8.33 -5.80 -1.36
C SER A 81 -7.02 -6.55 -1.13
N GLY A 82 -5.89 -5.85 -1.03
CA GLY A 82 -4.57 -6.41 -0.71
C GLY A 82 -3.49 -6.04 -1.72
N GLY A 83 -3.89 -5.60 -2.92
CA GLY A 83 -2.99 -5.04 -3.91
C GLY A 83 -1.92 -5.99 -4.41
N VAL A 84 -0.83 -5.42 -4.91
CA VAL A 84 0.39 -6.16 -5.28
C VAL A 84 1.42 -6.20 -4.15
N GLY A 85 1.13 -5.51 -3.04
CA GLY A 85 1.93 -5.49 -1.81
C GLY A 85 2.89 -4.31 -1.69
N LEU A 86 2.90 -3.38 -2.65
CA LEU A 86 3.73 -2.17 -2.58
C LEU A 86 3.30 -1.26 -1.43
N TRP A 87 1.99 -1.13 -1.20
CA TRP A 87 1.47 -0.36 -0.07
C TRP A 87 2.02 -0.86 1.26
N ARG A 88 2.20 -2.18 1.41
CA ARG A 88 2.71 -2.79 2.64
C ARG A 88 4.19 -2.49 2.82
N VAL A 89 4.99 -2.60 1.76
CA VAL A 89 6.42 -2.24 1.82
C VAL A 89 6.59 -0.79 2.25
N LEU A 90 5.82 0.12 1.65
CA LEU A 90 5.86 1.54 1.97
C LEU A 90 5.40 1.82 3.41
N TYR A 91 4.31 1.18 3.84
CA TYR A 91 3.82 1.28 5.22
C TYR A 91 4.88 0.83 6.24
N GLU A 92 5.50 -0.33 6.02
CA GLU A 92 6.52 -0.88 6.90
C GLU A 92 7.76 0.02 7.01
N GLN A 93 8.14 0.69 5.91
CA GLN A 93 9.25 1.65 5.93
C GLN A 93 8.92 2.93 6.71
N MET A 94 7.66 3.38 6.70
CA MET A 94 7.26 4.65 7.31
C MET A 94 6.71 4.51 8.73
N ARG A 95 6.21 3.33 9.13
CA ARG A 95 5.55 3.15 10.45
C ARG A 95 6.46 3.50 11.62
N GLY A 96 7.75 3.23 11.52
CA GLY A 96 8.72 3.54 12.58
C GLY A 96 8.86 5.05 12.86
N ALA A 97 8.64 5.90 11.85
CA ALA A 97 8.64 7.35 12.04
C ALA A 97 7.40 7.82 12.81
N VAL A 98 6.26 7.17 12.61
CA VAL A 98 5.01 7.48 13.33
C VAL A 98 5.10 6.98 14.78
N GLU A 99 5.66 5.80 15.00
CA GLU A 99 5.84 5.22 16.33
C GLU A 99 6.92 5.95 17.15
N GLY A 100 8.00 6.40 16.51
CA GLY A 100 9.08 7.15 17.17
C GLY A 100 8.70 8.58 17.57
N ALA A 101 7.76 9.22 16.87
CA ALA A 101 7.34 10.59 17.15
C ALA A 101 6.57 10.76 18.48
N ASP A 102 6.00 9.68 19.02
CA ASP A 102 5.30 9.66 20.32
C ASP A 102 6.25 9.44 21.51
N GLY A 103 7.51 9.05 21.27
CA GLY A 103 8.51 8.78 22.32
C GLY A 103 9.25 10.00 22.85
N THR A 104 8.95 11.20 22.35
CA THR A 104 9.59 12.48 22.71
C THR A 104 8.68 13.42 23.53
N GLY A 105 7.62 12.89 24.15
CA GLY A 105 6.74 13.62 25.07
C GLY A 105 7.21 13.60 26.52
#